data_AF-A0A8A0RL80-F1
#
_entry.id   AF-A0A8A0RL80-F1
#
_cell.length_a   1.000
_cell.length_b   1.000
_cell.length_c   1.000
_cell.angle_alpha   90.00
_cell.angle_beta   90.00
_cell.angle_gamma   90.00
#
_symmetry.space_group_name_H-M   'P 1'
#
loop_
_entity.id
_entity.type
_entity.pdbx_description
1 polymer ?
#
loop_
_entity_poly.entity_id
_entity_poly.type
_entity_poly.pdbx_seq_one_letter_code
_entity_poly.pdbx_strand_id
1 'polypeptide(L)'
;MKDEHIEFPLLLSNYILGTLIIGFSLYVYYYKKNTVPLYITLAIVIAGPIEDILVYLIKSMGHIPDYQKRKYILLIDQLTSLGFLFFLLLAIIESSR
;
A
#
# COMPACT_ATOMS: atom_id res chain seq x y z
N MET A 1 -22.28 -3.11 19.57
CA MET A 1 -21.55 -4.01 20.49
C MET A 1 -21.37 -5.43 19.93
N LYS A 2 -21.61 -5.69 18.62
CA LYS A 2 -21.38 -7.00 17.99
C LYS A 2 -20.30 -6.94 16.88
N ASP A 3 -20.00 -5.74 16.39
CA ASP A 3 -19.05 -5.51 15.28
C ASP A 3 -17.58 -5.42 15.73
N GLU A 4 -17.32 -4.98 16.97
CA GLU A 4 -15.94 -4.87 17.53
C GLU A 4 -15.20 -6.21 17.61
N HIS A 5 -15.90 -7.34 17.70
CA HIS A 5 -15.27 -8.66 17.82
C HIS A 5 -14.65 -9.17 16.51
N ILE A 6 -15.04 -8.63 15.35
CA ILE A 6 -14.56 -9.09 14.03
C ILE A 6 -13.49 -8.14 13.46
N GLU A 7 -13.61 -6.84 13.75
CA GLU A 7 -12.67 -5.84 13.25
C GLU A 7 -11.25 -6.02 13.80
N PHE A 8 -11.13 -6.33 15.09
CA PHE A 8 -9.83 -6.53 15.74
C PHE A 8 -9.01 -7.71 15.17
N PRO A 9 -9.55 -8.93 15.04
CA PRO A 9 -8.79 -10.05 14.47
C PRO A 9 -8.45 -9.83 12.98
N LEU A 10 -9.31 -9.15 12.21
CA LEU A 10 -9.01 -8.79 10.82
C LEU A 10 -7.84 -7.80 10.73
N LEU A 11 -7.87 -6.76 11.56
CA LEU A 11 -6.82 -5.74 11.61
C LEU A 11 -5.48 -6.37 12.01
N LEU A 12 -5.48 -7.22 13.04
CA LEU A 12 -4.29 -7.96 13.46
C LEU A 12 -3.76 -8.88 12.35
N SER A 13 -4.66 -9.59 11.66
CA SER A 13 -4.28 -10.48 10.55
C SER A 13 -3.66 -9.71 9.40
N ASN A 14 -4.23 -8.56 9.03
CA ASN A 14 -3.67 -7.70 7.98
C ASN A 14 -2.26 -7.22 8.30
N TYR A 15 -2.00 -6.79 9.55
CA TYR A 15 -0.66 -6.36 9.96
C TYR A 15 0.36 -7.50 9.98
N ILE A 16 -0.03 -8.68 10.49
CA ILE A 16 0.83 -9.86 10.51
C ILE A 16 1.15 -10.30 9.08
N LEU A 17 0.13 -10.44 8.22
CA LEU A 17 0.31 -10.83 6.82
C LEU A 17 1.17 -9.82 6.06
N GLY A 18 0.93 -8.52 6.23
CA GLY A 18 1.74 -7.48 5.61
C GLY A 18 3.21 -7.56 6.02
N THR A 19 3.48 -7.74 7.32
CA THR A 19 4.84 -7.87 7.85
C THR A 19 5.52 -9.13 7.33
N LEU A 20 4.80 -10.25 7.28
CA LEU A 20 5.31 -11.51 6.73
C LEU A 20 5.61 -11.38 5.23
N ILE A 21 4.74 -10.74 4.45
CA ILE A 21 4.98 -10.50 3.02
C ILE A 21 6.25 -9.68 2.82
N ILE A 22 6.42 -8.58 3.57
CA ILE A 22 7.63 -7.75 3.47
C ILE A 22 8.88 -8.56 3.83
N GLY A 23 8.85 -9.29 4.95
CA GLY A 23 9.98 -10.11 5.39
C GLY A 23 10.33 -11.21 4.40
N PHE A 24 9.32 -11.89 3.86
CA PHE A 24 9.51 -12.96 2.89
C PHE A 24 10.02 -12.42 1.54
N SER A 25 9.52 -11.27 1.08
CA SER A 25 9.99 -10.61 -0.13
C SER A 25 11.45 -10.19 -0.02
N LEU A 26 11.86 -9.63 1.13
CA LEU A 26 13.26 -9.31 1.40
C LEU A 26 14.15 -10.56 1.45
N TYR A 27 13.68 -11.62 2.10
CA TYR A 27 14.37 -12.91 2.14
C TYR A 27 14.56 -13.48 0.73
N VAL A 28 13.50 -13.56 -0.08
CA VAL A 28 13.57 -14.07 -1.45
C VAL A 28 14.51 -13.22 -2.31
N TYR A 29 14.48 -11.90 -2.15
CA TYR A 29 15.42 -11.02 -2.84
C TYR A 29 16.88 -11.31 -2.46
N TYR A 30 17.17 -11.42 -1.17
CA TYR A 30 18.54 -11.65 -0.70
C TYR A 30 19.12 -12.99 -1.16
N TYR A 31 18.33 -14.06 -1.07
CA TYR A 31 18.80 -15.42 -1.35
C TYR A 31 18.67 -15.86 -2.80
N LYS A 32 17.59 -15.45 -3.49
CA LYS A 32 17.30 -15.87 -4.87
C LYS A 32 17.58 -14.78 -5.90
N LYS A 33 17.94 -13.57 -5.47
CA LYS A 33 18.07 -12.37 -6.33
C LYS A 33 16.81 -12.08 -7.15
N ASN A 34 15.65 -12.61 -6.72
CA ASN A 34 14.39 -12.42 -7.41
C ASN A 34 13.74 -11.13 -6.90
N THR A 35 13.57 -10.17 -7.79
CA THR A 35 13.01 -8.83 -7.52
C THR A 35 11.49 -8.78 -7.65
N VAL A 36 10.85 -9.79 -8.27
CA VAL A 36 9.40 -9.85 -8.47
C VAL A 36 8.61 -9.69 -7.16
N PRO A 37 8.93 -10.41 -6.08
CA PRO A 37 8.20 -10.25 -4.81
C PRO A 37 8.35 -8.86 -4.20
N LEU A 38 9.50 -8.20 -4.41
CA LEU A 38 9.70 -6.82 -3.96
C LEU A 38 8.83 -5.84 -4.73
N TYR A 39 8.73 -5.97 -6.04
CA TYR A 39 7.85 -5.11 -6.84
C TYR A 39 6.39 -5.27 -6.44
N ILE A 40 5.92 -6.50 -6.23
CA ILE A 40 4.56 -6.76 -5.74
C ILE A 40 4.35 -6.14 -4.35
N THR A 41 5.33 -6.29 -3.45
CA THR A 41 5.27 -5.70 -2.10
C THR A 41 5.19 -4.19 -2.16
N LEU A 42 6.00 -3.54 -3.00
CA LEU A 42 5.97 -2.09 -3.19
C LEU A 42 4.63 -1.61 -3.77
N ALA A 43 4.06 -2.36 -4.72
CA ALA A 43 2.73 -2.05 -5.26
C ALA A 43 1.68 -2.00 -4.14
N ILE A 44 1.62 -3.05 -3.31
CA ILE A 44 0.67 -3.17 -2.19
C ILE A 44 0.89 -2.05 -1.16
N VAL A 45 2.14 -1.75 -0.82
CA VAL A 45 2.47 -0.71 0.17
C VAL A 45 2.05 0.69 -0.31
N ILE A 46 2.17 0.96 -1.61
CA ILE A 46 1.81 2.26 -2.18
C ILE A 46 0.30 2.49 -2.19
N ALA A 47 -0.49 1.51 -2.67
CA ALA A 47 -1.95 1.63 -2.76
C ALA A 47 -2.70 1.30 -1.45
N GLY A 48 -1.99 0.99 -0.36
CA GLY A 48 -2.60 0.80 0.95
C GLY A 48 -2.00 1.77 1.96
N PRO A 49 -1.00 1.36 2.75
CA PRO A 49 -0.44 2.17 3.83
C PRO A 49 -0.04 3.58 3.44
N ILE A 50 0.63 3.76 2.29
CA ILE A 50 1.10 5.08 1.86
C ILE A 50 -0.07 5.99 1.47
N GLU A 51 -1.05 5.45 0.73
CA GLU A 51 -2.27 6.18 0.38
C GLU A 51 -3.02 6.64 1.64
N ASP A 52 -3.25 5.72 2.59
CA ASP A 52 -3.94 6.00 3.84
C ASP A 52 -3.25 7.11 4.64
N ILE A 53 -1.93 7.06 4.74
CA ILE A 53 -1.12 8.08 5.43
C ILE A 53 -1.25 9.44 4.73
N LEU A 54 -1.16 9.49 3.41
CA LEU A 54 -1.30 10.72 2.62
C LEU A 54 -2.69 11.33 2.77
N VAL A 55 -3.74 10.50 2.69
CA VAL A 55 -5.13 10.93 2.88
C VAL A 55 -5.34 11.46 4.29
N TYR A 56 -4.81 10.77 5.31
CA TYR A 56 -4.89 11.22 6.70
C TYR A 56 -4.18 12.57 6.91
N LEU A 57 -3.01 12.76 6.31
CA LEU A 57 -2.25 14.00 6.38
C LEU A 57 -3.05 15.19 5.83
N ILE A 58 -3.64 15.03 4.63
CA ILE A 58 -4.47 16.07 4.01
C ILE A 58 -5.72 16.37 4.84
N LYS A 59 -6.38 15.34 5.40
CA LYS A 59 -7.54 15.54 6.28
C LYS A 59 -7.18 16.32 7.53
N SER A 60 -6.02 16.04 8.10
CA SER A 60 -5.50 16.64 9.35
C SER A 60 -4.98 18.07 9.19
N MET A 61 -4.72 18.54 7.97
CA MET A 61 -4.32 19.92 7.71
C MET A 61 -5.49 20.89 7.93
N GLY A 62 -5.43 21.69 8.98
CA GLY A 62 -6.48 22.67 9.34
C GLY A 62 -6.56 23.91 8.44
N HIS A 63 -5.54 24.18 7.62
CA HIS A 63 -5.48 25.38 6.77
C HIS A 63 -6.06 25.18 5.36
N ILE A 64 -6.42 23.95 4.99
CA ILE A 64 -6.96 23.63 3.65
C ILE A 64 -8.49 23.60 3.72
N PRO A 65 -9.21 24.35 2.86
CA PRO A 65 -10.66 24.26 2.77
C PRO A 65 -11.14 22.86 2.35
N ASP A 66 -12.29 22.41 2.86
CA ASP A 66 -12.80 21.05 2.61
C ASP A 66 -13.00 20.71 1.12
N TYR A 67 -13.37 21.70 0.31
CA TYR A 67 -13.51 21.51 -1.13
C TYR A 67 -12.17 21.23 -1.83
N GLN A 68 -11.07 21.80 -1.32
CA GLN A 68 -9.73 21.51 -1.82
C GLN A 68 -9.23 20.16 -1.30
N LYS A 69 -9.51 19.82 -0.04
CA LYS A 69 -9.16 18.51 0.55
C LYS A 69 -9.69 17.36 -0.31
N ARG A 70 -10.94 17.43 -0.79
CA ARG A 70 -11.49 16.42 -1.71
C ARG A 70 -10.67 16.28 -3.01
N LYS A 71 -10.25 17.39 -3.62
CA LYS A 71 -9.41 17.34 -4.82
C LYS A 71 -8.05 16.70 -4.55
N TYR A 72 -7.42 17.03 -3.42
CA TYR A 72 -6.15 16.43 -3.03
C TYR A 72 -6.26 14.93 -2.74
N ILE A 73 -7.32 14.50 -2.06
CA ILE A 73 -7.58 13.07 -1.80
C ILE A 73 -7.74 12.30 -3.12
N LEU A 74 -8.51 12.84 -4.08
CA LEU A 74 -8.64 12.24 -5.41
C LEU A 74 -7.30 12.18 -6.16
N LEU A 75 -6.47 13.21 -6.05
CA LEU A 75 -5.14 13.20 -6.66
C LEU A 75 -4.24 12.13 -6.02
N ILE A 76 -4.31 11.96 -4.70
CA ILE A 76 -3.55 10.93 -3.97
C ILE A 76 -3.98 9.52 -4.43
N ASP A 77 -5.28 9.25 -4.52
CA ASP A 77 -5.83 7.98 -5.02
C ASP A 77 -5.33 7.69 -6.46
N GLN A 78 -5.40 8.65 -7.36
CA GLN A 78 -4.91 8.46 -8.74
C GLN A 78 -3.39 8.24 -8.81
N LEU A 79 -2.61 8.96 -8.00
CA LEU A 79 -1.14 8.82 -7.97
C LEU A 79 -0.70 7.48 -7.38
N THR A 80 -1.35 7.02 -6.31
CA THR A 80 -1.05 5.75 -5.66
C THR A 80 -1.51 4.56 -6.52
N SER A 81 -2.66 4.67 -7.19
CA SER A 81 -3.10 3.71 -8.20
C SER A 81 -2.13 3.62 -9.39
N LEU A 82 -1.63 4.74 -9.89
CA LEU A 82 -0.58 4.75 -10.92
C LEU A 82 0.70 4.08 -10.43
N GLY A 83 1.12 4.39 -9.20
CA GLY A 83 2.26 3.74 -8.55
C GLY A 83 2.08 2.23 -8.46
N PHE A 84 0.92 1.76 -8.00
CA PHE A 84 0.56 0.34 -7.96
C PHE A 84 0.69 -0.32 -9.32
N LEU A 85 0.08 0.27 -10.36
CA LEU A 85 0.13 -0.26 -11.73
C LEU A 85 1.57 -0.29 -12.28
N PHE A 86 2.37 0.74 -11.97
CA PHE A 86 3.76 0.80 -12.38
C PHE A 86 4.59 -0.34 -11.77
N PHE A 87 4.48 -0.56 -10.46
CA PHE A 87 5.19 -1.67 -9.80
C PHE A 87 4.68 -3.04 -10.24
N LEU A 88 3.38 -3.17 -10.48
CA LEU A 88 2.82 -4.41 -11.02
C LEU A 88 3.34 -4.70 -12.44
N LEU A 89 3.46 -3.67 -13.28
CA LEU A 89 4.05 -3.79 -14.61
C LEU A 89 5.52 -4.24 -14.53
N LEU A 90 6.31 -3.64 -13.63
CA LEU A 90 7.69 -4.07 -13.39
C LEU A 90 7.76 -5.55 -12.94
N ALA A 91 6.86 -5.98 -12.06
CA ALA A 91 6.77 -7.37 -11.63
C ALA A 91 6.49 -8.31 -12.81
N ILE A 92 5.56 -7.94 -13.71
CA ILE A 92 5.21 -8.74 -14.89
C ILE A 92 6.40 -8.83 -15.85
N ILE A 93 7.04 -7.71 -16.17
CA ILE A 93 8.20 -7.66 -17.07
C ILE A 93 9.32 -8.54 -16.53
N GLU A 94 9.65 -8.41 -15.24
CA GLU A 94 10.72 -9.18 -14.62
C GLU A 94 10.36 -10.67 -14.53
N SER A 95 9.10 -11.02 -14.24
CA SER A 95 8.67 -12.42 -14.18
C SER A 95 8.67 -13.13 -15.53
N SER A 96 8.66 -12.35 -16.62
CA SER A 96 8.69 -12.85 -18.00
C SER A 96 10.11 -13.06 -18.53
N ARG A 97 11.14 -12.77 -17.72
CA ARG A 97 12.56 -12.87 -18.06
C ARG A 97 13.17 -14.15 -17.50
#